data_AF-A0A948BHC5-F1
#
_entry.id   AF-A0A948BHC5-F1
#
_cell.length_a   1.000
_cell.length_b   1.000
_cell.length_c   1.000
_cell.angle_alpha   90.00
_cell.angle_beta   90.00
_cell.angle_gamma   90.00
#
_symmetry.space_group_name_H-M   'P 1'
#
loop_
_entity.id
_entity.type
_entity.pdbx_description
1 polymer ?
#
loop_
_entity_poly.entity_id
_entity_poly.type
_entity_poly.pdbx_seq_one_letter_code
_entity_poly.pdbx_strand_id
1 'polypeptide(L)'
;MLRTCAQTIFFLLIFLKAAVGFAGSILPTYSTAQGFYQPIFDPEARVVLYIQRDVKAWDWGPGWEGFSPPAYVRITSDTFRLMQYDLFTETTITLKIFPESPLARKTHRHYQNRIYGLPNVMLRYERESGQLEYEIAVSIIAQPSSTTYRIYRWWNNLTNLVEEPQIWQPDYARMQGLNEDRLRGEVELLSLPGPEGMDCAIVSWDHRADTTRVLVKSPDFDQQYPEGILPDVLASRSEKKQIDHLRTIRSDHDYFYRKHLAEGMRDGEASLAAIDDMQEAGHYPKDPTLTARKLNDHLQSGALEYRVLYQGKLYELRIQKYR
;
A
#
# COMPACT_ATOMS: atom_id res chain seq x y z
N MET A 1 16.22 22.11 -57.10
CA MET A 1 17.48 21.60 -56.54
C MET A 1 17.76 22.07 -55.10
N LEU A 2 17.53 23.33 -54.72
CA LEU A 2 17.81 23.80 -53.35
C LEU A 2 16.89 23.22 -52.26
N ARG A 3 15.61 22.94 -52.55
CA ARG A 3 14.66 22.35 -51.57
C ARG A 3 14.98 20.91 -51.16
N THR A 4 15.52 20.10 -52.08
CA THR A 4 15.87 18.70 -51.81
C THR A 4 17.11 18.58 -50.93
N CYS A 5 18.08 19.50 -51.03
CA CYS A 5 19.28 19.48 -50.19
C CYS A 5 18.98 19.82 -48.72
N ALA A 6 18.12 20.82 -48.47
CA ALA A 6 17.71 21.21 -47.13
C ALA A 6 16.92 20.10 -46.40
N GLN A 7 16.05 19.37 -47.11
CA GLN A 7 15.33 18.22 -46.54
C GLN A 7 16.28 17.10 -46.14
N THR A 8 17.26 16.75 -46.98
CA THR A 8 18.23 15.69 -46.64
C THR A 8 19.06 16.02 -45.41
N ILE A 9 19.50 17.28 -45.26
CA ILE A 9 20.25 17.72 -44.07
C ILE A 9 19.37 17.66 -42.82
N PHE A 10 18.11 18.09 -42.91
CA PHE A 10 17.16 18.01 -41.80
C PHE A 10 16.92 16.57 -41.34
N PHE A 11 16.68 15.63 -42.26
CA PHE A 11 16.54 14.22 -41.94
C PHE A 11 17.82 13.64 -41.33
N LEU A 12 18.99 13.95 -41.87
CA LEU A 12 20.26 13.47 -41.34
C LEU A 12 20.50 13.95 -39.88
N LEU A 13 20.16 15.19 -39.57
CA LEU A 13 20.27 15.73 -38.20
C LEU A 13 19.29 15.06 -37.24
N ILE A 14 18.07 14.73 -37.69
CA ILE A 14 17.12 13.96 -36.89
C ILE A 14 17.67 12.55 -36.64
N PHE A 15 18.17 11.87 -37.68
CA PHE A 15 18.75 10.54 -37.55
C PHE A 15 19.99 10.54 -36.65
N LEU A 16 20.85 11.54 -36.73
CA LEU A 16 22.03 11.65 -35.87
C LEU A 16 21.62 11.87 -34.41
N LYS A 17 20.66 12.75 -34.14
CA LYS A 17 20.11 12.94 -32.78
C LYS A 17 19.46 11.67 -32.25
N ALA A 18 18.70 10.97 -33.09
CA ALA A 18 18.09 9.69 -32.74
C ALA A 18 19.16 8.61 -32.48
N ALA A 19 20.21 8.54 -33.29
CA ALA A 19 21.30 7.58 -33.13
C ALA A 19 22.14 7.85 -31.88
N VAL A 20 22.43 9.11 -31.57
CA VAL A 20 23.13 9.50 -30.33
C VAL A 20 22.25 9.23 -29.10
N GLY A 21 20.96 9.58 -29.15
CA GLY A 21 20.01 9.24 -28.08
C GLY A 21 19.89 7.73 -27.86
N PHE A 22 19.82 6.95 -28.94
CA PHE A 22 19.77 5.50 -28.88
C PHE A 22 21.07 4.90 -28.34
N ALA A 23 22.23 5.34 -28.82
CA ALA A 23 23.53 4.87 -28.33
C ALA A 23 23.72 5.20 -26.84
N GLY A 24 23.29 6.38 -26.39
CA GLY A 24 23.29 6.76 -24.98
C GLY A 24 22.44 5.85 -24.10
N SER A 25 21.27 5.41 -24.59
CA SER A 25 20.37 4.50 -23.87
C SER A 25 20.88 3.06 -23.73
N ILE A 26 21.91 2.67 -24.50
CA ILE A 26 22.53 1.34 -24.41
C ILE A 26 23.61 1.29 -23.34
N LEU A 27 24.20 2.44 -22.98
CA LEU A 27 25.29 2.49 -22.01
C LEU A 27 24.75 2.26 -20.60
N PRO A 28 25.38 1.39 -19.80
CA PRO A 28 25.04 1.24 -18.40
C PRO A 28 25.17 2.55 -17.63
N THR A 29 24.06 2.98 -17.07
CA THR A 29 23.98 4.10 -16.12
C THR A 29 23.92 3.52 -14.72
N TYR A 30 24.63 4.16 -13.79
CA TYR A 30 24.50 3.82 -12.38
C TYR A 30 23.49 4.74 -11.73
N SER A 31 22.41 4.17 -11.25
CA SER A 31 21.29 4.90 -10.66
C SER A 31 21.15 4.57 -9.18
N THR A 32 20.78 5.60 -8.42
CA THR A 32 20.40 5.49 -7.02
C THR A 32 19.00 6.02 -6.85
N ALA A 33 18.13 5.27 -6.19
CA ALA A 33 16.76 5.68 -5.92
C ALA A 33 16.44 5.52 -4.44
N GLN A 34 15.69 6.47 -3.90
CA GLN A 34 15.23 6.47 -2.52
C GLN A 34 13.72 6.70 -2.48
N GLY A 35 13.01 5.87 -1.73
CA GLY A 35 11.55 5.96 -1.60
C GLY A 35 11.08 5.82 -0.15
N PHE A 36 9.92 6.40 0.16
CA PHE A 36 9.36 6.45 1.52
C PHE A 36 7.89 6.01 1.55
N TYR A 37 7.61 4.99 2.34
CA TYR A 37 6.33 4.27 2.27
C TYR A 37 5.64 4.22 3.62
N GLN A 38 4.31 4.27 3.56
CA GLN A 38 3.39 4.05 4.68
C GLN A 38 3.71 4.87 5.92
N PRO A 39 3.75 6.21 5.83
CA PRO A 39 3.90 7.03 7.01
C PRO A 39 2.70 6.86 7.94
N ILE A 40 2.96 6.65 9.23
CA ILE A 40 1.97 6.62 10.30
C ILE A 40 2.43 7.48 11.47
N PHE A 41 1.48 8.01 12.23
CA PHE A 41 1.78 8.62 13.52
C PHE A 41 2.03 7.53 14.56
N ASP A 42 2.90 7.80 15.53
CA ASP A 42 2.88 7.06 16.78
C ASP A 42 1.61 7.38 17.60
N PRO A 43 1.27 6.60 18.64
CA PRO A 43 0.04 6.80 19.41
C PRO A 43 -0.09 8.19 20.04
N GLU A 44 1.04 8.83 20.35
CA GLU A 44 1.10 10.17 20.94
C GLU A 44 1.18 11.29 19.87
N ALA A 45 1.32 10.93 18.59
CA ALA A 45 1.51 11.84 17.46
C ALA A 45 2.67 12.84 17.65
N ARG A 46 3.76 12.37 18.28
CA ARG A 46 5.02 13.10 18.45
C ARG A 46 6.01 12.76 17.34
N VAL A 47 5.91 11.56 16.78
CA VAL A 47 6.82 11.09 15.73
C VAL A 47 6.03 10.47 14.58
N VAL A 48 6.66 10.43 13.41
CA VAL A 48 6.18 9.73 12.23
C VAL A 48 7.07 8.54 11.96
N LEU A 49 6.47 7.36 11.89
CA LEU A 49 7.15 6.13 11.51
C LEU A 49 6.88 5.83 10.04
N TYR A 50 7.90 5.40 9.32
CA TYR A 50 7.79 5.06 7.91
C TYR A 50 8.86 4.05 7.48
N ILE A 51 8.64 3.39 6.35
CA ILE A 51 9.66 2.57 5.72
C ILE A 51 10.39 3.37 4.65
N GLN A 52 11.71 3.44 4.77
CA GLN A 52 12.58 3.92 3.70
C GLN A 52 13.11 2.74 2.90
N ARG A 53 13.17 2.89 1.58
CA ARG A 53 13.85 1.97 0.67
C ARG A 53 14.95 2.70 -0.07
N ASP A 54 16.14 2.13 -0.09
CA ASP A 54 17.26 2.64 -0.89
C ASP A 54 17.72 1.55 -1.87
N VAL A 55 17.71 1.90 -3.15
CA VAL A 55 18.10 1.03 -4.25
C VAL A 55 19.30 1.63 -4.96
N LYS A 56 20.27 0.78 -5.28
CA LYS A 56 21.41 1.12 -6.13
C LYS A 56 21.49 0.12 -7.25
N ALA A 57 21.54 0.55 -8.50
CA ALA A 57 21.51 -0.35 -9.63
C ALA A 57 22.34 0.16 -10.82
N TRP A 58 22.71 -0.78 -11.68
CA TRP A 58 23.07 -0.47 -13.06
C TRP A 58 21.86 -0.70 -13.92
N ASP A 59 21.41 0.31 -14.64
CA ASP A 59 20.34 0.24 -15.61
C ASP A 59 20.90 0.50 -17.00
N TRP A 60 20.49 -0.30 -17.98
CA TRP A 60 20.91 -0.15 -19.35
C TRP A 60 19.87 -0.70 -20.30
N GLY A 61 19.99 -0.25 -21.53
CA GLY A 61 19.08 -0.65 -22.55
C GLY A 61 17.80 0.19 -22.52
N PRO A 62 17.09 0.18 -23.63
CA PRO A 62 16.22 1.29 -23.95
C PRO A 62 14.78 1.11 -23.43
N GLY A 63 14.21 2.14 -22.78
CA GLY A 63 12.84 2.13 -22.23
C GLY A 63 11.74 2.41 -23.27
N TRP A 64 10.50 1.98 -23.00
CA TRP A 64 9.38 1.91 -23.98
C TRP A 64 8.93 3.24 -24.61
N GLU A 65 9.36 4.42 -24.15
CA GLU A 65 8.95 5.68 -24.78
C GLU A 65 9.52 5.86 -26.22
N GLY A 66 10.31 4.92 -26.76
CA GLY A 66 10.88 5.01 -28.11
C GLY A 66 11.18 3.71 -28.89
N PHE A 67 10.29 2.69 -28.87
CA PHE A 67 10.41 1.46 -29.72
C PHE A 67 11.60 0.53 -29.43
N SER A 68 11.79 0.16 -28.17
CA SER A 68 13.04 -0.48 -27.81
C SER A 68 12.87 -1.57 -26.73
N PRO A 69 13.64 -2.68 -26.81
CA PRO A 69 13.53 -3.83 -25.90
C PRO A 69 13.83 -3.42 -24.44
N PRO A 70 13.30 -4.13 -23.44
CA PRO A 70 13.25 -3.71 -22.03
C PRO A 70 14.57 -3.23 -21.46
N ALA A 71 14.48 -2.29 -20.53
CA ALA A 71 15.58 -1.95 -19.65
C ALA A 71 16.00 -3.20 -18.87
N TYR A 72 17.28 -3.52 -18.99
CA TYR A 72 17.96 -4.42 -18.08
C TYR A 72 18.37 -3.61 -16.87
N VAL A 73 18.18 -4.20 -15.71
CA VAL A 73 18.61 -3.59 -14.46
C VAL A 73 19.26 -4.66 -13.61
N ARG A 74 20.47 -4.34 -13.15
CA ARG A 74 21.20 -5.13 -12.17
C ARG A 74 21.20 -4.36 -10.87
N ILE A 75 20.35 -4.79 -9.94
CA ILE A 75 20.32 -4.21 -8.61
C ILE A 75 21.60 -4.64 -7.89
N THR A 76 22.37 -3.67 -7.40
CA THR A 76 23.58 -3.92 -6.62
C THR A 76 23.29 -3.97 -5.13
N SER A 77 22.36 -3.15 -4.65
CA SER A 77 21.84 -3.17 -3.28
C SER A 77 20.38 -2.70 -3.29
N ASP A 78 19.56 -3.29 -2.42
CA ASP A 78 18.17 -2.92 -2.19
C ASP A 78 17.87 -3.15 -0.70
N THR A 79 17.84 -2.07 0.06
CA THR A 79 17.76 -2.09 1.52
C THR A 79 16.52 -1.36 1.97
N PHE A 80 15.79 -1.97 2.91
CA PHE A 80 14.69 -1.32 3.61
C PHE A 80 15.12 -0.92 5.01
N ARG A 81 14.55 0.16 5.53
CA ARG A 81 14.76 0.63 6.91
C ARG A 81 13.46 1.10 7.52
N LEU A 82 13.24 0.78 8.79
CA LEU A 82 12.21 1.44 9.61
C LEU A 82 12.83 2.71 10.16
N MET A 83 12.20 3.83 9.85
CA MET A 83 12.65 5.16 10.18
C MET A 83 11.67 5.81 11.15
N GLN A 84 12.19 6.71 11.98
CA GLN A 84 11.41 7.58 12.84
C GLN A 84 11.80 9.03 12.54
N TYR A 85 10.81 9.86 12.28
CA TYR A 85 10.95 11.31 12.13
C TYR A 85 10.29 12.00 13.32
N ASP A 86 11.05 12.75 14.09
CA ASP A 86 10.53 13.53 15.22
C ASP A 86 9.92 14.86 14.72
N LEU A 87 8.63 15.09 15.02
CA LEU A 87 7.90 16.26 14.51
C LEU A 87 8.34 17.58 15.14
N PHE A 88 8.97 17.54 16.32
CA PHE A 88 9.46 18.71 17.05
C PHE A 88 10.90 19.05 16.71
N THR A 89 11.80 18.05 16.73
CA THR A 89 13.22 18.29 16.46
C THR A 89 13.56 18.23 14.97
N GLU A 90 12.63 17.76 14.13
CA GLU A 90 12.82 17.53 12.68
C GLU A 90 13.98 16.58 12.36
N THR A 91 14.31 15.70 13.31
CA THR A 91 15.40 14.73 13.14
C THR A 91 14.86 13.38 12.75
N THR A 92 15.56 12.74 11.81
CA THR A 92 15.31 11.36 11.41
C THR A 92 16.33 10.42 12.03
N ILE A 93 15.86 9.32 12.61
CA ILE A 93 16.71 8.21 13.08
C ILE A 93 16.28 6.89 12.43
N THR A 94 17.23 5.98 12.24
CA THR A 94 16.95 4.60 11.82
C THR A 94 16.69 3.75 13.05
N LEU A 95 15.48 3.21 13.16
CA LEU A 95 15.11 2.26 14.21
C LEU A 95 15.56 0.84 13.89
N LYS A 96 15.45 0.46 12.61
CA LYS A 96 15.79 -0.90 12.16
C LYS A 96 16.26 -0.90 10.71
N ILE A 97 17.29 -1.69 10.45
CA ILE A 97 17.72 -2.03 9.09
C ILE A 97 17.25 -3.46 8.81
N PHE A 98 16.56 -3.66 7.68
CA PHE A 98 16.12 -4.98 7.24
C PHE A 98 17.20 -5.67 6.42
N PRO A 99 17.20 -7.02 6.33
CA PRO A 99 18.06 -7.73 5.39
C PRO A 99 17.85 -7.21 3.96
N GLU A 100 18.91 -7.21 3.15
CA GLU A 100 18.81 -6.87 1.73
C GLU A 100 17.68 -7.67 1.06
N SER A 101 16.93 -7.01 0.18
CA SER A 101 15.82 -7.65 -0.50
C SER A 101 16.33 -8.80 -1.39
N PRO A 102 15.48 -9.79 -1.72
CA PRO A 102 15.85 -10.85 -2.64
C PRO A 102 16.09 -10.34 -4.07
N LEU A 103 15.89 -9.05 -4.34
CA LEU A 103 16.22 -8.42 -5.61
C LEU A 103 17.68 -7.98 -5.67
N ALA A 104 18.31 -7.75 -4.51
CA ALA A 104 19.70 -7.36 -4.45
C ALA A 104 20.58 -8.39 -5.17
N ARG A 105 21.53 -7.86 -5.95
CA ARG A 105 22.50 -8.62 -6.75
C ARG A 105 21.90 -9.44 -7.89
N LYS A 106 20.60 -9.27 -8.19
CA LYS A 106 19.95 -9.89 -9.33
C LYS A 106 19.91 -8.94 -10.52
N THR A 107 19.94 -9.55 -11.70
CA THR A 107 19.60 -8.88 -12.95
C THR A 107 18.21 -9.32 -13.35
N HIS A 108 17.36 -8.36 -13.67
CA HIS A 108 16.05 -8.64 -14.23
C HIS A 108 15.75 -7.68 -15.38
N ARG A 109 14.72 -8.07 -16.13
CA ARG A 109 14.31 -7.41 -17.37
C ARG A 109 12.86 -7.02 -17.19
N HIS A 110 12.59 -5.72 -17.11
CA HIS A 110 11.25 -5.22 -16.84
C HIS A 110 10.78 -4.23 -17.91
N TYR A 111 9.48 -4.30 -18.16
CA TYR A 111 8.74 -3.35 -18.97
C TYR A 111 8.06 -2.37 -18.02
N GLN A 112 8.24 -1.06 -18.25
CA GLN A 112 7.58 0.08 -17.56
C GLN A 112 7.99 0.34 -16.09
N ASN A 113 8.26 1.62 -15.78
CA ASN A 113 8.26 2.40 -14.52
C ASN A 113 8.29 1.69 -13.15
N ARG A 114 8.94 0.53 -13.07
CA ARG A 114 8.99 -0.39 -11.93
C ARG A 114 10.27 -1.21 -11.98
N ILE A 115 11.34 -0.67 -12.56
CA ILE A 115 12.57 -1.43 -12.80
C ILE A 115 13.19 -1.92 -11.48
N TYR A 116 12.91 -1.26 -10.37
CA TYR A 116 13.38 -1.71 -9.06
C TYR A 116 12.45 -2.72 -8.38
N GLY A 117 11.37 -3.18 -9.02
CA GLY A 117 10.36 -4.02 -8.41
C GLY A 117 9.39 -3.19 -7.54
N LEU A 118 8.18 -3.71 -7.37
CA LEU A 118 7.11 -3.01 -6.66
C LEU A 118 7.14 -3.30 -5.17
N PRO A 119 7.38 -2.29 -4.31
CA PRO A 119 7.19 -2.46 -2.90
C PRO A 119 5.69 -2.46 -2.57
N ASN A 120 5.30 -3.32 -1.65
CA ASN A 120 4.04 -3.20 -0.93
C ASN A 120 4.41 -3.21 0.56
N VAL A 121 4.21 -2.07 1.19
CA VAL A 121 4.53 -1.88 2.60
C VAL A 121 3.22 -1.66 3.34
N MET A 122 3.17 -2.11 4.59
CA MET A 122 2.17 -1.71 5.57
C MET A 122 2.83 -1.51 6.94
N LEU A 123 2.42 -0.45 7.65
CA LEU A 123 2.74 -0.20 9.06
C LEU A 123 1.43 0.06 9.78
N ARG A 124 1.16 -0.55 10.93
CA ARG A 124 -0.02 -0.21 11.76
C ARG A 124 0.23 -0.56 13.21
N TYR A 125 -0.50 0.06 14.12
CA TYR A 125 -0.54 -0.38 15.51
C TYR A 125 -1.62 -1.43 15.72
N GLU A 126 -1.25 -2.55 16.36
CA GLU A 126 -2.24 -3.48 16.89
C GLU A 126 -2.97 -2.82 18.05
N ARG A 127 -4.30 -2.75 17.95
CA ARG A 127 -5.12 -1.97 18.91
C ARG A 127 -5.07 -2.49 20.34
N GLU A 128 -4.98 -3.81 20.51
CA GLU A 128 -5.04 -4.45 21.82
C GLU A 128 -3.69 -4.36 22.56
N SER A 129 -2.60 -4.67 21.86
CA SER A 129 -1.26 -4.69 22.47
C SER A 129 -0.54 -3.35 22.39
N GLY A 130 -0.96 -2.46 21.48
CA GLY A 130 -0.24 -1.23 21.14
C GLY A 130 1.10 -1.48 20.42
N GLN A 131 1.37 -2.70 19.98
CA GLN A 131 2.60 -3.03 19.26
C GLN A 131 2.53 -2.57 17.81
N LEU A 132 3.66 -2.08 17.28
CA LEU A 132 3.77 -1.73 15.87
C LEU A 132 3.91 -3.01 15.05
N GLU A 133 2.97 -3.26 14.15
CA GLU A 133 3.03 -4.33 13.16
C GLU A 133 3.53 -3.77 11.84
N TYR A 134 4.44 -4.50 11.19
CA TYR A 134 4.90 -4.13 9.86
C TYR A 134 4.92 -5.31 8.90
N GLU A 135 4.66 -4.99 7.64
CA GLU A 135 4.82 -5.88 6.51
C GLU A 135 5.56 -5.15 5.40
N ILE A 136 6.62 -5.78 4.89
CA ILE A 136 7.35 -5.29 3.73
C ILE A 136 7.36 -6.43 2.73
N ALA A 137 6.74 -6.19 1.59
CA ALA A 137 6.75 -7.08 0.45
C ALA A 137 7.39 -6.38 -0.76
N VAL A 138 8.06 -7.15 -1.60
CA VAL A 138 8.58 -6.67 -2.87
C VAL A 138 8.27 -7.67 -3.97
N SER A 139 7.68 -7.19 -5.06
CA SER A 139 7.25 -8.00 -6.19
C SER A 139 8.10 -7.73 -7.43
N ILE A 140 8.61 -8.82 -8.02
CA ILE A 140 9.17 -8.83 -9.37
C ILE A 140 8.02 -9.16 -10.32
N ILE A 141 7.61 -8.20 -11.14
CA ILE A 141 6.63 -8.46 -12.20
C ILE A 141 7.35 -9.11 -13.37
N ALA A 142 7.25 -10.44 -13.49
CA ALA A 142 7.75 -11.18 -14.64
C ALA A 142 6.59 -11.89 -15.35
N GLN A 143 6.77 -12.11 -16.66
CA GLN A 143 5.92 -12.99 -17.45
C GLN A 143 6.64 -14.33 -17.64
N PRO A 144 5.99 -15.48 -17.38
CA PRO A 144 4.56 -15.64 -17.14
C PRO A 144 4.09 -15.46 -15.68
N SER A 145 4.99 -15.45 -14.70
CA SER A 145 4.61 -15.35 -13.28
C SER A 145 5.41 -14.29 -12.53
N SER A 146 4.70 -13.51 -11.72
CA SER A 146 5.31 -12.58 -10.78
C SER A 146 5.70 -13.32 -9.50
N THR A 147 6.83 -12.93 -8.90
CA THR A 147 7.26 -13.48 -7.60
C THR A 147 7.27 -12.36 -6.58
N THR A 148 6.62 -12.59 -5.44
CA THR A 148 6.61 -11.67 -4.31
C THR A 148 7.39 -12.28 -3.17
N TYR A 149 8.19 -11.46 -2.51
CA TYR A 149 8.89 -11.81 -1.28
C TYR A 149 8.40 -10.91 -0.16
N ARG A 150 8.26 -11.44 1.05
CA ARG A 150 7.71 -10.74 2.20
C ARG A 150 8.57 -10.92 3.45
N ILE A 151 8.63 -9.88 4.28
CA ILE A 151 8.99 -9.93 5.70
C ILE A 151 7.82 -9.33 6.48
N TYR A 152 7.39 -10.00 7.54
CA TYR A 152 6.26 -9.59 8.38
C TYR A 152 6.53 -9.93 9.85
N ARG A 153 6.40 -8.95 10.76
CA ARG A 153 6.54 -9.12 12.21
C ARG A 153 5.92 -7.94 13.00
N TRP A 154 5.77 -8.15 14.31
CA TRP A 154 5.63 -7.07 15.29
C TRP A 154 7.00 -6.51 15.67
N TRP A 155 7.07 -5.20 15.80
CA TRP A 155 8.21 -4.46 16.33
C TRP A 155 7.96 -4.22 17.83
N ASN A 156 8.91 -4.67 18.65
CA ASN A 156 8.87 -4.49 20.10
C ASN A 156 9.79 -3.34 20.51
N ASN A 157 9.18 -2.21 20.87
CA ASN A 157 9.89 -1.00 21.30
C ASN A 157 10.64 -1.18 22.63
N LEU A 158 10.23 -2.14 23.46
CA LEU A 158 10.76 -2.32 24.82
C LEU A 158 12.09 -3.06 24.83
N THR A 159 12.29 -4.01 23.91
CA THR A 159 13.47 -4.87 23.93
C THR A 159 14.52 -4.46 22.90
N ASN A 160 14.16 -3.70 21.86
CA ASN A 160 14.98 -3.50 20.65
C ASN A 160 15.50 -4.83 20.04
N LEU A 161 14.99 -5.97 20.51
CA LEU A 161 15.43 -7.30 20.15
C LEU A 161 14.40 -7.87 19.19
N VAL A 162 14.89 -8.16 17.99
CA VAL A 162 14.14 -8.90 16.98
C VAL A 162 14.29 -10.37 17.36
N GLU A 163 13.24 -11.01 17.86
CA GLU A 163 13.34 -12.36 18.45
C GLU A 163 13.70 -13.47 17.44
N GLU A 164 13.73 -13.19 16.12
CA GLU A 164 14.16 -14.19 15.11
C GLU A 164 14.87 -13.55 13.91
N PRO A 165 15.80 -14.28 13.24
CA PRO A 165 16.36 -13.85 11.97
C PRO A 165 15.25 -13.67 10.94
N GLN A 166 15.08 -12.43 10.49
CA GLN A 166 14.12 -12.11 9.45
C GLN A 166 14.71 -12.53 8.12
N ILE A 167 14.11 -13.55 7.52
CA ILE A 167 14.47 -14.02 6.20
C ILE A 167 13.30 -13.68 5.30
N TRP A 168 13.57 -13.09 4.16
CA TRP A 168 12.57 -12.88 3.13
C TRP A 168 11.97 -14.22 2.69
N GLN A 169 10.64 -14.33 2.72
CA GLN A 169 9.92 -15.54 2.34
C GLN A 169 9.16 -15.30 1.02
N PRO A 170 9.15 -16.25 0.07
CA PRO A 170 8.27 -16.19 -1.08
C PRO A 170 6.81 -16.28 -0.62
N ASP A 171 6.10 -15.15 -0.58
CA ASP A 171 4.71 -15.04 -0.14
C ASP A 171 4.12 -13.72 -0.66
N TYR A 172 2.79 -13.60 -0.66
CA TYR A 172 2.09 -12.36 -1.02
C TYR A 172 1.89 -11.45 0.20
N ALA A 173 1.71 -10.15 -0.06
CA ALA A 173 1.32 -9.19 0.98
C ALA A 173 -0.09 -9.53 1.51
N ARG A 174 -0.20 -9.71 2.83
CA ARG A 174 -1.44 -10.10 3.51
C ARG A 174 -2.06 -8.95 4.29
N MET A 175 -1.26 -7.99 4.74
CA MET A 175 -1.80 -6.80 5.38
C MET A 175 -2.51 -5.95 4.31
N GLN A 176 -3.82 -5.83 4.47
CA GLN A 176 -4.70 -5.07 3.58
C GLN A 176 -5.62 -4.18 4.41
N GLY A 177 -6.27 -3.23 3.73
CA GLY A 177 -7.19 -2.30 4.34
C GLY A 177 -6.61 -0.90 4.50
N LEU A 178 -7.44 -0.02 5.00
CA LEU A 178 -7.07 1.37 5.27
C LEU A 178 -6.24 1.46 6.55
N ASN A 179 -5.23 2.31 6.50
CA ASN A 179 -4.32 2.51 7.61
C ASN A 179 -4.76 3.75 8.39
N GLU A 180 -5.56 3.56 9.43
CA GLU A 180 -6.12 4.68 10.21
C GLU A 180 -5.04 5.48 10.97
N ASP A 181 -3.86 4.89 11.20
CA ASP A 181 -2.78 5.51 11.99
C ASP A 181 -2.07 6.63 11.22
N ARG A 182 -2.35 6.81 9.92
CA ARG A 182 -1.86 7.96 9.14
C ARG A 182 -2.65 9.25 9.38
N LEU A 183 -3.79 9.18 10.07
CA LEU A 183 -4.66 10.33 10.30
C LEU A 183 -4.76 10.65 11.80
N ARG A 184 -4.34 11.85 12.19
CA ARG A 184 -4.51 12.37 13.56
C ARG A 184 -5.34 13.66 13.54
N GLY A 185 -6.60 13.54 13.95
CA GLY A 185 -7.55 14.65 13.85
C GLY A 185 -7.72 15.07 12.38
N GLU A 186 -7.35 16.31 12.08
CA GLU A 186 -7.42 16.88 10.73
C GLU A 186 -6.09 16.80 9.96
N VAL A 187 -5.04 16.22 10.57
CA VAL A 187 -3.73 16.08 9.92
C VAL A 187 -3.55 14.67 9.40
N GLU A 188 -3.32 14.54 8.10
CA GLU A 188 -3.08 13.27 7.41
C GLU A 188 -1.65 13.19 6.88
N LEU A 189 -1.02 12.03 7.02
CA LEU A 189 0.27 11.71 6.41
C LEU A 189 0.08 11.06 5.05
N LEU A 190 0.79 11.58 4.05
CA LEU A 190 0.73 11.11 2.67
C LEU A 190 2.14 10.82 2.15
N SER A 191 2.29 9.70 1.44
CA SER A 191 3.43 9.45 0.57
C SER A 191 3.16 10.04 -0.81
N LEU A 192 4.12 10.79 -1.35
CA LEU A 192 4.00 11.41 -2.66
C LEU A 192 4.68 10.57 -3.74
N PRO A 193 4.03 10.35 -4.89
CA PRO A 193 4.59 9.52 -5.94
C PRO A 193 5.87 10.14 -6.49
N GLY A 194 6.85 9.29 -6.78
CA GLY A 194 8.08 9.67 -7.46
C GLY A 194 8.41 8.72 -8.63
N PRO A 195 9.61 8.87 -9.21
CA PRO A 195 10.05 8.06 -10.34
C PRO A 195 10.05 6.55 -10.02
N GLU A 196 9.79 5.72 -11.02
CA GLU A 196 9.88 4.25 -10.91
C GLU A 196 9.01 3.62 -9.79
N GLY A 197 7.95 4.31 -9.38
CA GLY A 197 7.09 3.86 -8.26
C GLY A 197 7.75 4.01 -6.89
N MET A 198 8.82 4.81 -6.79
CA MET A 198 9.48 5.16 -5.53
C MET A 198 8.88 6.45 -5.00
N ASP A 199 8.08 6.36 -3.94
CA ASP A 199 7.46 7.54 -3.33
C ASP A 199 8.53 8.51 -2.83
N CYS A 200 8.64 9.70 -3.42
CA CYS A 200 9.78 10.59 -3.25
C CYS A 200 9.69 11.51 -2.02
N ALA A 201 8.55 11.55 -1.33
CA ALA A 201 8.41 12.33 -0.10
C ALA A 201 7.30 11.82 0.81
N ILE A 202 7.40 12.18 2.09
CA ILE A 202 6.32 12.13 3.07
C ILE A 202 5.93 13.55 3.44
N VAL A 203 4.63 13.83 3.41
CA VAL A 203 4.06 15.13 3.79
C VAL A 203 2.97 14.96 4.82
N SER A 204 2.79 15.97 5.67
CA SER A 204 1.59 16.14 6.48
C SER A 204 0.68 17.17 5.83
N TRP A 205 -0.59 16.82 5.62
CA TRP A 205 -1.63 17.73 5.13
C TRP A 205 -2.65 17.99 6.25
N ASP A 206 -2.75 19.25 6.67
CA ASP A 206 -3.81 19.71 7.57
C ASP A 206 -5.03 20.08 6.74
N HIS A 207 -6.06 19.22 6.80
CA HIS A 207 -7.33 19.38 6.07
C HIS A 207 -8.15 20.58 6.53
N ARG A 208 -7.93 21.07 7.76
CA ARG A 208 -8.65 22.23 8.30
C ARG A 208 -8.03 23.54 7.84
N ALA A 209 -6.71 23.62 7.88
CA ALA A 209 -5.96 24.81 7.47
C ALA A 209 -5.67 24.85 5.96
N ASP A 210 -5.85 23.71 5.28
CA ASP A 210 -5.40 23.45 3.90
C ASP A 210 -3.91 23.78 3.70
N THR A 211 -3.09 23.33 4.66
CA THR A 211 -1.65 23.54 4.63
C THR A 211 -0.90 22.22 4.55
N THR A 212 0.12 22.19 3.69
CA THR A 212 0.99 21.02 3.53
C THR A 212 2.39 21.33 4.05
N ARG A 213 2.96 20.39 4.80
CA ARG A 213 4.36 20.43 5.25
C ARG A 213 5.08 19.18 4.77
N VAL A 214 6.21 19.37 4.09
CA VAL A 214 7.11 18.28 3.71
C VAL A 214 7.91 17.87 4.94
N LEU A 215 7.83 16.59 5.30
CA LEU A 215 8.53 16.04 6.46
C LEU A 215 9.84 15.36 6.02
N VAL A 216 9.77 14.56 4.97
CA VAL A 216 10.91 13.82 4.41
C VAL A 216 10.83 13.91 2.90
N LYS A 217 11.97 14.10 2.21
CA LYS A 217 12.04 14.10 0.75
C LYS A 217 13.31 13.45 0.24
N SER A 218 13.23 12.87 -0.95
CA SER A 218 14.36 12.27 -1.68
C SER A 218 15.03 13.36 -2.52
N PRO A 219 16.23 13.09 -3.06
CA PRO A 219 16.90 14.03 -3.97
C PRO A 219 16.07 14.39 -5.21
N ASP A 220 15.20 13.49 -5.68
CA ASP A 220 14.41 13.68 -6.91
C ASP A 220 13.14 14.52 -6.70
N PHE A 221 12.78 14.81 -5.44
CA PHE A 221 11.52 15.49 -5.11
C PHE A 221 11.39 16.87 -5.76
N ASP A 222 12.44 17.70 -5.69
CA ASP A 222 12.39 19.07 -6.21
C ASP A 222 12.33 19.09 -7.76
N GLN A 223 12.84 18.04 -8.42
CA GLN A 223 12.69 17.86 -9.87
C GLN A 223 11.27 17.42 -10.24
N GLN A 224 10.65 16.55 -9.43
CA GLN A 224 9.31 16.04 -9.65
C GLN A 224 8.22 17.08 -9.36
N TYR A 225 8.45 17.96 -8.37
CA TYR A 225 7.51 18.98 -7.90
C TYR A 225 8.15 20.37 -7.87
N PRO A 226 8.62 20.91 -9.02
CA PRO A 226 9.39 22.16 -9.06
C PRO A 226 8.58 23.39 -8.61
N GLU A 227 7.25 23.33 -8.77
CA GLU A 227 6.32 24.40 -8.38
C GLU A 227 5.64 24.11 -7.03
N GLY A 228 6.09 23.07 -6.32
CA GLY A 228 5.42 22.54 -5.14
C GLY A 228 4.39 21.46 -5.46
N ILE A 229 3.70 21.00 -4.42
CA ILE A 229 2.75 19.88 -4.51
C ILE A 229 1.37 20.44 -4.85
N LEU A 230 0.83 20.02 -5.98
CA LEU A 230 -0.50 20.45 -6.41
C LEU A 230 -1.59 19.86 -5.50
N PRO A 231 -2.65 20.62 -5.15
CA PRO A 231 -3.76 20.13 -4.34
C PRO A 231 -4.41 18.86 -4.89
N ASP A 232 -4.52 18.73 -6.22
CA ASP A 232 -5.09 17.54 -6.86
C ASP A 232 -4.29 16.25 -6.57
N VAL A 233 -2.97 16.38 -6.44
CA VAL A 233 -2.10 15.24 -6.06
C VAL A 233 -2.43 14.80 -4.64
N LEU A 234 -2.55 15.75 -3.71
CA LEU A 234 -2.92 15.46 -2.31
C LEU A 234 -4.33 14.85 -2.22
N ALA A 235 -5.31 15.46 -2.89
CA ALA A 235 -6.70 14.98 -2.90
C ALA A 235 -6.83 13.57 -3.48
N SER A 236 -6.06 13.23 -4.51
CA SER A 236 -6.05 11.88 -5.12
C SER A 236 -5.41 10.79 -4.26
N ARG A 237 -4.71 11.18 -3.19
CA ARG A 237 -4.00 10.29 -2.26
C ARG A 237 -4.65 10.25 -0.89
N SER A 238 -5.43 11.27 -0.53
CA SER A 238 -6.09 11.32 0.75
C SER A 238 -7.12 10.21 0.93
N GLU A 239 -7.02 9.57 2.08
CA GLU A 239 -7.94 8.54 2.56
C GLU A 239 -8.77 9.04 3.75
N LYS A 240 -8.65 10.33 4.14
CA LYS A 240 -9.32 10.89 5.32
C LYS A 240 -10.82 10.58 5.35
N LYS A 241 -11.53 10.80 4.24
CA LYS A 241 -12.98 10.52 4.19
C LYS A 241 -13.30 9.07 4.46
N GLN A 242 -12.53 8.13 3.90
CA GLN A 242 -12.74 6.71 4.14
C GLN A 242 -12.34 6.31 5.57
N ILE A 243 -11.25 6.86 6.11
CA ILE A 243 -10.80 6.63 7.48
C ILE A 243 -11.83 7.15 8.49
N ASP A 244 -12.32 8.38 8.31
CA ASP A 244 -13.34 8.98 9.18
C ASP A 244 -14.65 8.18 9.15
N HIS A 245 -15.05 7.72 7.96
CA HIS A 245 -16.20 6.85 7.81
C HIS A 245 -16.03 5.51 8.55
N LEU A 246 -14.87 4.86 8.42
CA LEU A 246 -14.56 3.61 9.15
C LEU A 246 -14.51 3.83 10.67
N ARG A 247 -13.96 4.95 11.13
CA ARG A 247 -13.93 5.32 12.55
C ARG A 247 -15.34 5.50 13.09
N THR A 248 -16.21 6.16 12.33
CA THR A 248 -17.63 6.34 12.68
C THR A 248 -18.33 4.98 12.79
N ILE A 249 -18.23 4.15 11.75
CA ILE A 249 -18.81 2.79 11.76
C ILE A 249 -18.39 1.99 12.99
N ARG A 250 -17.09 2.01 13.31
CA ARG A 250 -16.59 1.26 14.47
C ARG A 250 -17.08 1.84 15.80
N SER A 251 -17.05 3.16 15.93
CA SER A 251 -17.54 3.85 17.13
C SER A 251 -19.02 3.54 17.39
N ASP A 252 -19.84 3.57 16.33
CA ASP A 252 -21.27 3.31 16.44
C ASP A 252 -21.55 1.84 16.75
N HIS A 253 -20.81 0.91 16.13
CA HIS A 253 -20.87 -0.51 16.47
C HIS A 253 -20.50 -0.75 17.95
N ASP A 254 -19.39 -0.19 18.43
CA ASP A 254 -18.97 -0.33 19.83
C ASP A 254 -19.99 0.29 20.80
N TYR A 255 -20.61 1.40 20.41
CA TYR A 255 -21.70 2.02 21.16
C TYR A 255 -22.91 1.10 21.29
N PHE A 256 -23.45 0.58 20.18
CA PHE A 256 -24.61 -0.32 20.19
C PHE A 256 -24.30 -1.62 20.93
N TYR A 257 -23.11 -2.17 20.72
CA TYR A 257 -22.65 -3.35 21.41
C TYR A 257 -22.66 -3.17 22.94
N ARG A 258 -22.08 -2.07 23.44
CA ARG A 258 -22.07 -1.76 24.88
C ARG A 258 -23.45 -1.45 25.44
N LYS A 259 -24.31 -0.79 24.66
CA LYS A 259 -25.72 -0.53 25.01
C LYS A 259 -26.44 -1.86 25.29
N HIS A 260 -26.33 -2.84 24.40
CA HIS A 260 -26.99 -4.14 24.57
C HIS A 260 -26.41 -5.00 25.70
N LEU A 261 -25.09 -4.94 25.92
CA LEU A 261 -24.49 -5.54 27.12
C LEU A 261 -25.05 -4.94 28.41
N ALA A 262 -25.24 -3.61 28.44
CA ALA A 262 -25.83 -2.91 29.59
C ALA A 262 -27.32 -3.24 29.80
N GLU A 263 -28.03 -3.64 28.74
CA GLU A 263 -29.41 -4.15 28.78
C GLU A 263 -29.50 -5.62 29.25
N GLY A 264 -28.35 -6.26 29.53
CA GLY A 264 -28.28 -7.63 30.07
C GLY A 264 -28.21 -8.73 29.02
N MET A 265 -28.00 -8.40 27.75
CA MET A 265 -27.79 -9.39 26.68
C MET A 265 -26.45 -10.10 26.86
N ARG A 266 -26.35 -11.35 26.38
CA ARG A 266 -25.07 -12.07 26.30
C ARG A 266 -24.22 -11.50 25.17
N ASP A 267 -22.90 -11.70 25.24
CA ASP A 267 -21.90 -11.24 24.25
C ASP A 267 -22.34 -11.49 22.78
N GLY A 268 -22.70 -12.74 22.44
CA GLY A 268 -23.17 -13.08 21.09
C GLY A 268 -24.53 -12.45 20.70
N GLU A 269 -25.44 -12.26 21.65
CA GLU A 269 -26.74 -11.62 21.40
C GLU A 269 -26.58 -10.11 21.21
N ALA A 270 -25.76 -9.47 22.04
CA ALA A 270 -25.42 -8.06 21.94
C ALA A 270 -24.70 -7.74 20.62
N SER A 271 -23.84 -8.64 20.16
CA SER A 271 -23.14 -8.51 18.88
C SER A 271 -24.12 -8.53 17.69
N LEU A 272 -25.08 -9.47 17.68
CA LEU A 272 -26.11 -9.54 16.64
C LEU A 272 -27.05 -8.33 16.68
N ALA A 273 -27.52 -7.93 17.86
CA ALA A 273 -28.38 -6.76 18.02
C ALA A 273 -27.66 -5.46 17.59
N ALA A 274 -26.36 -5.33 17.86
CA ALA A 274 -25.57 -4.21 17.37
C ALA A 274 -25.47 -4.19 15.84
N ILE A 275 -25.40 -5.34 15.17
CA ILE A 275 -25.44 -5.41 13.70
C ILE A 275 -26.79 -4.92 13.18
N ASP A 276 -27.90 -5.30 13.82
CA ASP A 276 -29.24 -4.84 13.44
C ASP A 276 -29.37 -3.31 13.59
N ASP A 277 -28.95 -2.75 14.73
CA ASP A 277 -28.92 -1.29 14.97
C ASP A 277 -28.02 -0.57 13.92
N MET A 278 -26.90 -1.17 13.53
CA MET A 278 -26.02 -0.65 12.46
C MET A 278 -26.66 -0.68 11.06
N GLN A 279 -27.50 -1.67 10.76
CA GLN A 279 -28.29 -1.71 9.52
C GLN A 279 -29.40 -0.66 9.52
N GLU A 280 -30.05 -0.42 10.66
CA GLU A 280 -31.05 0.64 10.81
C GLU A 280 -30.46 2.04 10.65
N ALA A 281 -29.26 2.25 11.20
CA ALA A 281 -28.47 3.47 11.03
C ALA A 281 -27.92 3.67 9.60
N GLY A 282 -28.02 2.65 8.74
CA GLY A 282 -27.59 2.72 7.34
C GLY A 282 -26.08 2.56 7.13
N HIS A 283 -25.35 2.11 8.16
CA HIS A 283 -23.92 1.80 8.03
C HIS A 283 -23.68 0.48 7.32
N TYR A 284 -24.56 -0.50 7.55
CA TYR A 284 -24.50 -1.81 6.92
C TYR A 284 -25.65 -1.99 5.92
N PRO A 285 -25.43 -2.76 4.84
CA PRO A 285 -26.53 -3.15 3.97
C PRO A 285 -27.55 -3.95 4.77
N LYS A 286 -28.84 -3.66 4.58
CA LYS A 286 -29.91 -4.44 5.20
C LYS A 286 -29.88 -5.86 4.66
N ASP A 287 -29.83 -6.84 5.54
CA ASP A 287 -29.93 -8.23 5.11
C ASP A 287 -31.28 -8.45 4.43
N PRO A 288 -31.32 -9.22 3.32
CA PRO A 288 -32.57 -9.63 2.74
C PRO A 288 -33.28 -10.53 3.77
N THR A 289 -34.22 -9.95 4.51
CA THR A 289 -35.05 -10.69 5.45
C THR A 289 -35.91 -11.66 4.66
N LEU A 290 -35.54 -12.94 4.69
CA LEU A 290 -36.39 -14.03 4.23
C LEU A 290 -37.56 -14.13 5.20
N THR A 291 -38.62 -13.36 4.94
CA THR A 291 -39.89 -13.51 5.65
C THR A 291 -40.33 -14.98 5.61
N ALA A 292 -40.87 -15.51 6.71
CA ALA A 292 -41.30 -16.90 6.83
C ALA A 292 -42.21 -17.38 5.67
N ARG A 293 -42.96 -16.47 5.05
CA ARG A 293 -43.74 -16.72 3.84
C ARG A 293 -42.86 -17.07 2.63
N LYS A 294 -41.84 -16.25 2.34
CA LYS A 294 -40.85 -16.53 1.29
C LYS A 294 -40.02 -17.78 1.61
N LEU A 295 -39.65 -18.01 2.87
CA LEU A 295 -38.95 -19.25 3.26
C LEU A 295 -39.83 -20.48 3.03
N ASN A 296 -41.13 -20.43 3.36
CA ASN A 296 -42.06 -21.53 3.14
C ASN A 296 -42.33 -21.75 1.65
N ASP A 297 -42.45 -20.70 0.85
CA ASP A 297 -42.57 -20.78 -0.62
C ASP A 297 -41.28 -21.35 -1.25
N HIS A 298 -40.12 -20.98 -0.73
CA HIS A 298 -38.79 -21.43 -1.20
C HIS A 298 -38.44 -22.86 -0.74
N LEU A 299 -38.89 -23.26 0.45
CA LEU A 299 -38.83 -24.65 0.93
C LEU A 299 -39.83 -25.54 0.16
N GLN A 300 -41.00 -25.01 -0.21
CA GLN A 300 -41.99 -25.74 -1.02
C GLN A 300 -41.59 -25.85 -2.49
N SER A 301 -40.77 -24.94 -3.03
CA SER A 301 -40.23 -25.06 -4.38
C SER A 301 -39.14 -26.13 -4.53
N GLY A 302 -38.74 -26.80 -3.43
CA GLY A 302 -37.81 -27.94 -3.45
C GLY A 302 -36.36 -27.60 -3.83
N ALA A 303 -35.99 -26.32 -3.80
CA ALA A 303 -34.79 -25.80 -4.46
C ALA A 303 -33.71 -25.29 -3.47
N LEU A 304 -33.52 -25.98 -2.34
CA LEU A 304 -32.50 -25.60 -1.36
C LEU A 304 -31.47 -26.72 -1.15
N GLU A 305 -30.38 -26.64 -1.91
CA GLU A 305 -29.10 -27.26 -1.57
C GLU A 305 -28.26 -26.23 -0.79
N TYR A 306 -28.17 -26.37 0.53
CA TYR A 306 -27.18 -25.60 1.29
C TYR A 306 -25.86 -26.35 1.27
N ARG A 307 -24.82 -25.74 0.71
CA ARG A 307 -23.46 -26.28 0.79
C ARG A 307 -22.70 -25.53 1.88
N VAL A 308 -22.48 -26.19 3.01
CA VAL A 308 -21.78 -25.63 4.17
C VAL A 308 -20.37 -26.18 4.18
N LEU A 309 -19.36 -25.31 4.17
CA LEU A 309 -17.98 -25.71 4.35
C LEU A 309 -17.67 -25.76 5.86
N TYR A 310 -17.43 -26.94 6.41
CA TYR A 310 -17.08 -27.13 7.81
C TYR A 310 -15.80 -27.96 7.91
N GLN A 311 -14.78 -27.44 8.60
CA GLN A 311 -13.46 -28.09 8.73
C GLN A 311 -12.84 -28.53 7.39
N GLY A 312 -12.98 -27.71 6.34
CA GLY A 312 -12.43 -27.97 5.02
C GLY A 312 -13.17 -29.05 4.20
N LYS A 313 -14.30 -29.57 4.70
CA LYS A 313 -15.19 -30.48 3.97
C LYS A 313 -16.50 -29.78 3.63
N LEU A 314 -17.00 -30.03 2.43
CA LEU A 314 -18.27 -29.50 1.96
C LEU A 314 -19.39 -30.46 2.36
N TYR A 315 -20.37 -29.95 3.09
CA TYR A 315 -21.55 -30.68 3.54
C TYR A 315 -22.77 -30.16 2.81
N GLU A 316 -23.59 -31.08 2.30
CA GLU A 316 -24.91 -30.74 1.75
C GLU A 316 -25.94 -30.84 2.86
N LEU A 317 -26.49 -29.70 3.28
CA LEU A 317 -27.52 -29.61 4.30
C LEU A 317 -28.89 -29.71 3.62
N ARG A 318 -29.55 -30.85 3.81
CA ARG A 318 -30.92 -31.07 3.37
C ARG A 318 -31.86 -30.86 4.54
N ILE A 319 -32.66 -29.80 4.47
CA ILE A 319 -33.70 -29.54 5.46
C ILE A 319 -34.92 -30.39 5.08
N GLN A 320 -35.17 -31.46 5.83
CA GLN A 320 -36.40 -32.24 5.71
C GLN A 320 -37.46 -31.71 6.69
N LYS A 321 -38.66 -31.42 6.16
CA LYS A 321 -39.81 -31.06 6.96
C LYS A 321 -40.30 -32.30 7.72
N TYR A 322 -40.06 -32.37 9.03
CA TYR A 322 -40.73 -33.35 9.88
C TYR A 322 -42.21 -32.97 9.98
N ARG A 323 -43.10 -33.93 9.66
CA ARG A 323 -44.55 -33.78 9.77
C ARG A 323 -45.02 -34.12 11.17
#